data_AF-A0A436RBW4-F1
#
_entry.id   AF-A0A436RBW4-F1
#
_cell.length_a   1.000
_cell.length_b   1.000
_cell.length_c   1.000
_cell.angle_alpha   90.00
_cell.angle_beta   90.00
_cell.angle_gamma   90.00
#
_symmetry.space_group_name_H-M   'P 1'
#
loop_
_entity.id
_entity.type
_entity.pdbx_description
1 polymer ?
#
loop_
_entity_poly.entity_id
_entity_poly.type
_entity_poly.pdbx_seq_one_letter_code
_entity_poly.pdbx_strand_id
1 'polypeptide(L)'
;IEALGNHFGINMRDHWQPDDAFFELLRDKEVANQMLADVGGAHVADGNSSEKVKTQKKIIRDFLAGENGREKVETWLPRWMKFPVETYTNRGGFRTADQWSKVRSLFVSE
;
A
#
# COMPACT_ATOMS: atom_id res chain seq x y z
N ILE A 1 -15.01 6.89 -10.15
CA ILE A 1 -14.75 6.42 -8.77
C ILE A 1 -13.69 7.31 -8.14
N GLU A 2 -12.44 7.33 -8.66
CA GLU A 2 -11.35 8.19 -8.15
C GLU A 2 -11.74 9.66 -7.93
N ALA A 3 -12.32 10.31 -8.95
CA ALA A 3 -12.78 11.70 -8.85
C ALA A 3 -13.77 11.95 -7.70
N LEU A 4 -14.72 11.03 -7.51
CA LEU A 4 -15.72 11.14 -6.43
C LEU A 4 -15.09 10.84 -5.07
N GLY A 5 -14.26 9.79 -4.97
CA GLY A 5 -13.56 9.46 -3.73
C GLY A 5 -12.63 10.57 -3.26
N ASN A 6 -11.91 11.20 -4.19
CA ASN A 6 -11.09 12.39 -3.94
C ASN A 6 -11.94 13.59 -3.50
N HIS A 7 -13.06 13.87 -4.19
CA HIS A 7 -13.93 15.00 -3.85
C HIS A 7 -14.63 14.85 -2.49
N PHE A 8 -15.05 13.63 -2.14
CA PHE A 8 -15.73 13.36 -0.87
C PHE A 8 -14.76 13.13 0.31
N GLY A 9 -13.44 13.15 0.09
CA GLY A 9 -12.46 12.93 1.15
C GLY A 9 -12.55 11.55 1.79
N ILE A 10 -12.88 10.51 1.00
CA ILE A 10 -13.05 9.15 1.53
C ILE A 10 -11.72 8.62 2.08
N ASN A 11 -11.70 8.29 3.38
CA ASN A 11 -10.57 7.63 4.03
C ASN A 11 -10.83 6.13 4.17
N MET A 12 -10.28 5.31 3.27
CA MET A 12 -10.46 3.85 3.31
C MET A 12 -9.74 3.17 4.48
N ARG A 13 -8.89 3.87 5.23
CA ARG A 13 -8.18 3.32 6.40
C ARG A 13 -9.14 2.82 7.47
N ASP A 14 -10.30 3.47 7.61
CA ASP A 14 -11.30 3.15 8.64
C ASP A 14 -12.09 1.87 8.32
N HIS A 15 -11.95 1.35 7.10
CA HIS A 15 -12.70 0.21 6.59
C HIS A 15 -11.80 -0.91 6.07
N TRP A 16 -10.49 -0.81 6.30
CA TRP A 16 -9.51 -1.73 5.78
C TRP A 16 -8.76 -2.43 6.91
N GLN A 17 -8.70 -3.75 6.83
CA GLN A 17 -7.76 -4.57 7.57
C GLN A 17 -7.26 -5.68 6.65
N PRO A 18 -5.94 -5.89 6.54
CA PRO A 18 -5.41 -7.00 5.76
C PRO A 18 -5.67 -8.33 6.48
N ASP A 19 -6.13 -9.32 5.73
CA ASP A 19 -6.33 -10.69 6.19
C ASP A 19 -5.28 -11.64 5.59
N ASP A 20 -5.36 -12.92 5.92
CA ASP A 20 -4.44 -13.90 5.37
C ASP A 20 -4.57 -14.08 3.86
N ALA A 21 -5.79 -13.97 3.32
CA ALA A 21 -6.03 -14.08 1.88
C ALA A 21 -5.30 -12.96 1.11
N PHE A 22 -5.32 -11.72 1.62
CA PHE A 22 -4.56 -10.62 1.07
C PHE A 22 -3.06 -10.96 0.95
N PHE A 23 -2.46 -11.45 2.03
CA PHE A 23 -1.05 -11.81 2.03
C PHE A 23 -0.76 -13.05 1.19
N GLU A 24 -1.67 -14.02 1.08
CA GLU A 24 -1.49 -15.16 0.19
C GLU A 24 -1.42 -14.73 -1.27
N LEU A 25 -2.27 -13.81 -1.70
CA LEU A 25 -2.35 -13.33 -3.07
C LEU A 25 -1.21 -12.38 -3.47
N LEU A 26 -0.53 -11.74 -2.52
CA LEU A 26 0.60 -10.84 -2.80
C LEU A 26 1.83 -11.59 -3.34
N ARG A 27 1.96 -11.79 -4.66
CA ARG A 27 3.10 -12.58 -5.23
C ARG A 27 4.33 -11.75 -5.58
N ASP A 28 4.14 -10.47 -5.87
CA ASP A 28 5.20 -9.63 -6.41
C ASP A 28 6.16 -9.14 -5.31
N LYS A 29 7.46 -9.38 -5.51
CA LYS A 29 8.51 -9.05 -4.54
C LYS A 29 8.75 -7.56 -4.39
N GLU A 30 8.71 -6.82 -5.49
CA GLU A 30 8.93 -5.37 -5.46
C GLU A 30 7.76 -4.70 -4.73
N VAL A 31 6.53 -5.11 -5.04
CA VAL A 31 5.32 -4.62 -4.35
C VAL A 31 5.38 -4.95 -2.86
N ALA A 32 5.71 -6.19 -2.48
CA ALA A 32 5.83 -6.57 -1.08
C ALA A 32 6.90 -5.75 -0.34
N ASN A 33 8.02 -5.43 -0.99
CA ASN A 33 9.05 -4.59 -0.40
C ASN A 33 8.60 -3.13 -0.24
N GLN A 34 7.88 -2.58 -1.21
CA GLN A 34 7.30 -1.23 -1.08
C GLN A 34 6.22 -1.15 0.00
N MET A 35 5.39 -2.20 0.15
CA MET A 35 4.46 -2.31 1.28
C MET A 35 5.19 -2.38 2.61
N LEU A 36 6.31 -3.11 2.67
CA LEU A 36 7.16 -3.14 3.85
C LEU A 36 7.75 -1.76 4.16
N ALA A 37 8.08 -0.94 3.15
CA ALA A 37 8.52 0.43 3.37
C ALA A 37 7.40 1.31 3.95
N ASP A 38 6.15 1.13 3.48
CA ASP A 38 5.00 1.86 3.99
C ASP A 38 4.68 1.52 5.45
N VAL A 39 4.92 0.27 5.87
CA VAL A 39 4.59 -0.22 7.21
C VAL A 39 5.78 -0.08 8.17
N GLY A 40 6.95 -0.57 7.79
CA GLY A 40 8.15 -0.63 8.64
C GLY A 40 9.18 0.47 8.39
N GLY A 41 8.93 1.37 7.44
CA GLY A 41 9.87 2.41 7.03
C GLY A 41 10.93 1.93 6.03
N ALA A 42 11.55 2.90 5.33
CA ALA A 42 12.50 2.65 4.26
C ALA A 42 13.70 1.80 4.71
N HIS A 43 14.26 2.08 5.90
CA HIS A 43 15.43 1.35 6.41
C HIS A 43 15.17 -0.15 6.58
N VAL A 44 13.98 -0.52 7.07
CA VAL A 44 13.60 -1.92 7.22
C VAL A 44 13.38 -2.58 5.86
N ALA A 45 12.76 -1.87 4.92
CA ALA A 45 12.57 -2.37 3.57
C ALA A 45 13.91 -2.60 2.84
N ASP A 46 14.86 -1.68 2.95
CA ASP A 46 16.18 -1.76 2.33
C ASP A 46 16.96 -2.97 2.88
N GLY A 47 16.98 -3.13 4.21
CA GLY A 47 17.61 -4.26 4.88
C GLY A 47 17.02 -5.63 4.52
N ASN A 48 15.77 -5.66 4.01
CA ASN A 48 15.07 -6.88 3.62
C ASN A 48 14.82 -6.96 2.09
N SER A 49 15.50 -6.13 1.29
CA SER A 49 15.30 -6.08 -0.17
C SER A 49 15.72 -7.39 -0.87
N SER A 50 16.76 -8.06 -0.38
CA SER A 50 17.24 -9.36 -0.90
C SER A 50 16.40 -10.55 -0.42
N GLU A 51 15.62 -10.40 0.64
CA GLU A 51 14.84 -11.48 1.26
C GLU A 51 13.76 -12.06 0.35
N LYS A 52 13.30 -13.27 0.70
CA LYS A 52 12.16 -13.89 0.01
C LYS A 52 10.88 -13.12 0.32
N VAL A 53 9.94 -13.09 -0.64
CA VAL A 53 8.61 -12.44 -0.47
C VAL A 53 7.88 -12.95 0.79
N LYS A 54 8.01 -14.25 1.10
CA LYS A 54 7.42 -14.84 2.31
C LYS A 54 7.97 -14.18 3.59
N THR A 55 9.27 -13.90 3.63
CA THR A 55 9.91 -13.20 4.76
C THR A 55 9.38 -11.78 4.88
N GLN A 56 9.33 -11.03 3.78
CA GLN A 56 8.81 -9.65 3.75
C GLN A 56 7.34 -9.58 4.22
N LYS A 57 6.48 -10.49 3.74
CA LYS A 57 5.09 -10.63 4.20
C LYS A 57 4.98 -10.89 5.70
N LYS A 58 5.86 -11.73 6.24
CA LYS A 58 5.89 -12.02 7.67
C LYS A 58 6.23 -10.76 8.45
N ILE A 59 7.25 -10.01 8.01
CA ILE A 59 7.63 -8.76 8.68
C ILE A 59 6.48 -7.74 8.64
N ILE A 60 5.78 -7.62 7.51
CA ILE A 60 4.60 -6.75 7.42
C ILE A 60 3.53 -7.18 8.44
N ARG A 61 3.20 -8.48 8.50
CA ARG A 61 2.25 -8.99 9.51
C ARG A 61 2.70 -8.68 10.93
N ASP A 62 3.98 -8.86 11.24
CA ASP A 62 4.53 -8.60 12.57
C ASP A 62 4.34 -7.13 12.97
N PHE A 63 4.57 -6.17 12.07
CA PHE A 63 4.30 -4.75 12.33
C PHE A 63 2.82 -4.46 12.54
N LEU A 64 1.94 -5.08 11.75
CA LEU A 64 0.49 -4.85 11.86
C LEU A 64 -0.11 -5.49 13.11
N ALA A 65 0.50 -6.57 13.61
CA ALA A 65 0.11 -7.23 14.85
C ALA A 65 0.77 -6.60 16.10
N GLY A 66 1.87 -5.85 15.95
CA GLY A 66 2.68 -5.37 17.07
C GLY A 66 3.50 -6.49 17.72
N GLU A 67 3.93 -7.47 16.94
CA GLU A 67 4.63 -8.66 17.41
C GLU A 67 6.14 -8.59 17.14
N ASN A 68 6.89 -9.52 17.74
CA ASN A 68 8.34 -9.68 17.52
C ASN A 68 9.14 -8.39 17.80
N GLY A 69 8.73 -7.63 18.83
CA GLY A 69 9.39 -6.40 19.26
C GLY A 69 9.16 -5.18 18.36
N ARG A 70 8.16 -5.24 17.47
CA ARG A 70 7.80 -4.14 16.58
C ARG A 70 6.67 -3.31 17.15
N GLU A 71 6.77 -1.99 16.98
CA GLU A 71 5.66 -1.09 17.29
C GLU A 71 4.48 -1.39 16.34
N LYS A 72 3.28 -1.48 16.91
CA LYS A 72 2.10 -1.81 16.14
C LYS A 72 1.73 -0.65 15.22
N VAL A 73 1.64 -0.94 13.93
CA VAL A 73 1.20 0.02 12.92
C VAL A 73 -0.30 -0.12 12.73
N GLU A 74 -1.04 0.84 13.26
CA GLU A 74 -2.48 0.93 13.05
C GLU A 74 -2.78 1.62 11.71
N THR A 75 -3.93 1.31 11.11
CA THR A 75 -4.50 2.04 9.96
C THR A 75 -3.67 2.06 8.66
N TRP A 76 -2.74 1.12 8.48
CA TRP A 76 -2.04 0.98 7.19
C TRP A 76 -3.02 0.61 6.07
N LEU A 77 -2.92 1.30 4.93
CA LEU A 77 -3.76 1.10 3.75
C LEU A 77 -2.89 0.92 2.51
N PRO A 78 -3.08 -0.15 1.72
CA PRO A 78 -2.39 -0.31 0.46
C PRO A 78 -2.58 0.90 -0.45
N ARG A 79 -1.51 1.35 -1.12
CA ARG A 79 -1.53 2.50 -2.05
C ARG A 79 -2.65 2.43 -3.09
N TRP A 80 -2.96 1.24 -3.60
CA TRP A 80 -4.04 1.03 -4.58
C TRP A 80 -5.46 1.05 -4.01
N MET A 81 -5.63 1.19 -2.69
CA MET A 81 -6.93 1.37 -2.03
C MET A 81 -7.16 2.81 -1.54
N LYS A 82 -6.16 3.69 -1.69
CA LYS A 82 -6.29 5.12 -1.37
C LYS A 82 -7.14 5.83 -2.43
N PHE A 83 -7.69 6.98 -2.06
CA PHE A 83 -8.24 7.97 -2.99
C PHE A 83 -7.44 9.27 -2.89
N PRO A 84 -6.85 9.77 -3.99
CA PRO A 84 -6.74 9.08 -5.27
C PRO A 84 -5.82 7.86 -5.18
N VAL A 85 -6.03 6.93 -6.11
CA VAL A 85 -5.28 5.68 -6.12
C VAL A 85 -3.82 5.86 -6.54
N GLU A 86 -2.93 5.12 -5.87
CA GLU A 86 -1.49 5.15 -6.11
C GLU A 86 -0.97 3.76 -6.51
N THR A 87 0.05 3.71 -7.37
CA THR A 87 0.76 2.47 -7.69
C THR A 87 1.96 2.28 -6.76
N TYR A 88 2.37 1.02 -6.56
CA TYR A 88 3.63 0.71 -5.86
C TYR A 88 4.84 0.75 -6.78
N THR A 89 4.66 0.60 -8.09
CA THR A 89 5.75 0.48 -9.05
C THR A 89 5.45 1.30 -10.30
N ASN A 90 6.51 1.62 -11.04
CA ASN A 90 6.43 2.36 -12.30
C ASN A 90 6.15 1.44 -13.51
N ARG A 91 5.91 0.14 -13.29
CA ARG A 91 5.66 -0.85 -14.37
C ARG A 91 4.32 -0.64 -15.09
N GLY A 92 3.43 0.17 -14.53
CA GLY A 92 2.10 0.42 -15.09
C GLY A 92 1.17 -0.79 -14.99
N GLY A 93 0.13 -0.84 -15.82
CA GLY A 93 -0.83 -1.94 -15.89
C GLY A 93 -2.00 -1.84 -14.90
N PHE A 94 -2.03 -0.79 -14.08
CA PHE A 94 -3.14 -0.52 -13.18
C PHE A 94 -4.03 0.59 -13.76
N ARG A 95 -4.97 0.18 -14.62
CA ARG A 95 -5.80 1.08 -15.45
C ARG A 95 -6.46 2.22 -14.66
N THR A 96 -6.86 1.99 -13.41
CA THR A 96 -7.50 3.03 -12.59
C THR A 96 -6.56 4.19 -12.31
N ALA A 97 -5.29 3.94 -11.96
CA ALA A 97 -4.29 4.99 -11.77
C ALA A 97 -3.97 5.71 -13.09
N ASP A 98 -3.92 4.98 -14.20
CA ASP A 98 -3.67 5.56 -15.53
C ASP A 98 -4.80 6.53 -15.93
N GLN A 99 -6.06 6.15 -15.65
CA GLN A 99 -7.22 7.00 -15.93
C GLN A 99 -7.27 8.22 -15.00
N TRP A 100 -6.98 8.04 -13.71
CA TRP A 100 -6.88 9.16 -12.77
C TRP A 100 -5.84 10.20 -13.22
N SER A 101 -4.66 9.74 -13.66
CA SER A 101 -3.58 10.61 -14.12
C SER A 101 -3.99 11.56 -15.26
N LYS A 102 -4.95 11.15 -16.10
CA LYS A 102 -5.48 11.97 -17.20
C LYS A 102 -6.43 13.08 -16.74
N VAL A 103 -7.13 12.89 -15.63
CA VAL A 103 -8.20 13.80 -15.17
C VAL A 103 -7.82 14.57 -13.91
N ARG A 104 -6.76 14.18 -13.20
CA ARG A 104 -6.38 14.78 -11.91
C ARG A 104 -6.19 16.30 -11.95
N SER A 105 -5.75 16.86 -13.08
CA SER A 105 -5.55 18.31 -13.24
C SER A 105 -6.87 19.10 -13.17
N LEU A 106 -8.01 18.46 -13.41
CA LEU A 106 -9.33 19.07 -13.28
C LEU A 106 -9.79 19.19 -11.81
N PHE A 107 -9.07 18.56 -10.88
CA PHE A 107 -9.39 18.49 -9.45
C PHE A 107 -8.34 19.17 -8.56
N VAL A 108 -7.35 19.83 -9.15
CA VAL A 108 -6.44 20.71 -8.42
C VAL A 108 -7.10 22.07 -8.33
N SER A 109 -7.72 22.37 -7.19
CA SER A 109 -8.12 23.73 -6.84
C SER A 109 -6.85 24.56 -6.61
N GLU A 110 -6.81 25.79 -7.14
CA GLU A 110 -5.80 26.81 -6.77
C GLU A 110 -5.75 27.05 -5.25
#